data_AF-A0A2G9QIU7-F1
#
_entry.id   AF-A0A2G9QIU7-F1
#
_cell.length_a   1.000
_cell.length_b   1.000
_cell.length_c   1.000
_cell.angle_alpha   90.00
_cell.angle_beta   90.00
_cell.angle_gamma   90.00
#
_symmetry.space_group_name_H-M   'P 1'
#
loop_
_entity.id
_entity.type
_entity.pdbx_description
1 polymer ?
#
loop_
_entity_poly.entity_id
_entity_poly.type
_entity_poly.pdbx_seq_one_letter_code
_entity_poly.pdbx_strand_id
1 'polypeptide(L)' 'DEFLDVIYWMRQILAIVLGVIWGIAPLKGFVGIAIFCLINAGVLYLYFSSFQHVDEEEYGGTWELTKEGFMTSFALFL' A
#
# COMPACT_ATOMS: atom_id res chain seq x y z
N ASP A 1 -11.19 12.41 3.94
CA ASP A 1 -10.65 13.02 2.71
C ASP A 1 -9.14 13.25 2.78
N GLU A 2 -8.61 14.24 3.51
CA GLU A 2 -7.14 14.47 3.54
C GLU A 2 -6.31 13.26 3.99
N PHE A 3 -6.77 12.51 4.99
CA PHE A 3 -6.07 11.30 5.46
C PHE A 3 -6.06 10.19 4.41
N LEU A 4 -7.16 10.05 3.66
CA LEU A 4 -7.30 9.05 2.60
C LEU A 4 -6.42 9.40 1.40
N ASP A 5 -6.32 10.70 1.06
CA ASP A 5 -5.40 11.19 0.04
C ASP A 5 -3.93 10.90 0.40
N VAL A 6 -3.54 11.09 1.67
CA VAL A 6 -2.18 10.76 2.13
C VAL A 6 -1.88 9.28 1.97
N ILE A 7 -2.83 8.39 2.33
CA ILE A 7 -2.68 6.94 2.18
C ILE A 7 -2.59 6.55 0.70
N TYR A 8 -3.44 7.15 -0.14
CA TYR A 8 -3.43 6.94 -1.57
C TYR A 8 -2.08 7.30 -2.19
N TRP A 9 -1.57 8.50 -1.92
CA TRP A 9 -0.28 8.97 -2.46
C TRP A 9 0.90 8.17 -1.92
N MET A 10 0.88 7.79 -0.64
CA MET A 10 1.91 6.94 -0.06
C MET A 10 1.99 5.58 -0.76
N ARG A 11 0.85 4.94 -1.01
CA ARG A 11 0.79 3.67 -1.76
C ARG A 11 1.29 3.82 -3.19
N GLN A 12 1.03 4.94 -3.85
CA GLN A 12 1.51 5.19 -5.21
C GLN A 12 3.03 5.36 -5.27
N ILE A 13 3.61 6.14 -4.35
CA ILE A 13 5.06 6.30 -4.26
C ILE A 13 5.73 4.94 -4.02
N LEU A 14 5.17 4.12 -3.12
CA LEU A 14 5.68 2.77 -2.85
C LEU A 14 5.58 1.85 -4.06
N ALA A 15 4.47 1.88 -4.78
CA ALA A 15 4.30 1.08 -5.99
C ALA A 15 5.32 1.47 -7.07
N ILE A 16 5.56 2.77 -7.26
CA ILE A 16 6.55 3.26 -8.22
C ILE A 16 7.96 2.83 -7.81
N VAL A 17 8.34 3.01 -6.54
CA VAL A 17 9.66 2.61 -6.04
C VAL A 17 9.87 1.11 -6.17
N LEU A 18 8.89 0.29 -5.77
CA LEU A 18 8.96 -1.17 -5.90
C LEU A 18 8.98 -1.60 -7.37
N GLY A 19 8.16 -1.00 -8.22
CA GLY A 19 8.14 -1.26 -9.66
C GLY A 19 9.48 -0.95 -10.34
N VAL A 20 10.11 0.17 -9.99
CA VAL A 20 11.45 0.53 -10.50
C VAL A 20 12.51 -0.44 -10.02
N ILE A 21 12.50 -0.82 -8.73
CA ILE A 21 13.46 -1.80 -8.18
C ILE A 21 13.30 -3.16 -8.89
N TRP A 22 12.06 -3.59 -9.16
CA TRP A 22 11.77 -4.84 -9.87
C TRP A 22 12.07 -4.79 -11.36
N GLY A 23 11.95 -3.62 -12.00
CA GLY A 23 12.40 -3.40 -13.37
C GLY A 23 13.92 -3.57 -13.53
N ILE A 24 14.69 -3.24 -12.50
CA ILE A 24 16.15 -3.37 -12.48
C ILE A 24 16.59 -4.79 -12.06
N ALA A 25 15.93 -5.35 -11.04
CA ALA A 25 16.15 -6.72 -10.57
C ALA A 25 14.95 -7.59 -10.97
N PRO A 26 14.98 -8.25 -12.15
CA PRO A 26 13.83 -8.98 -12.68
C PRO A 26 13.55 -10.23 -11.84
N LEU A 27 12.75 -10.05 -10.79
CA LEU A 27 12.22 -11.12 -9.96
C LEU A 27 11.10 -11.81 -10.76
N LYS A 28 11.43 -12.98 -11.30
CA LYS A 28 10.52 -13.73 -12.18
C LYS A 28 9.37 -14.34 -11.41
N GLY A 29 8.15 -14.13 -11.91
CA GLY A 29 6.95 -14.85 -11.51
C GLY A 29 6.24 -14.28 -10.26
N PHE A 30 5.49 -15.16 -9.58
CA PHE A 30 4.59 -14.82 -8.47
C PHE A 30 5.26 -14.14 -7.27
N VAL A 31 6.58 -14.31 -7.12
CA VAL A 31 7.35 -13.78 -5.98
C VAL A 31 7.29 -12.25 -5.92
N GLY A 32 7.33 -11.55 -7.05
CA GLY A 32 7.23 -10.09 -7.06
C GLY A 32 5.87 -9.58 -6.58
N ILE A 33 4.80 -10.23 -7.04
CA ILE A 33 3.43 -9.92 -6.62
C ILE A 33 3.24 -10.22 -5.12
N ALA A 34 3.75 -11.35 -4.64
CA ALA A 34 3.66 -11.71 -3.23
C ALA A 34 4.39 -10.71 -2.33
N ILE A 35 5.60 -10.30 -2.71
CA ILE A 35 6.38 -9.29 -1.97
C ILE A 35 5.70 -7.92 -2.03
N PHE A 36 5.18 -7.51 -3.20
CA PHE A 36 4.40 -6.29 -3.31
C PHE A 36 3.20 -6.30 -2.36
N CYS A 37 2.40 -7.37 -2.34
CA CYS A 37 1.27 -7.49 -1.42
C CYS A 37 1.71 -7.44 0.05
N LEU A 38 2.81 -8.11 0.42
CA LEU A 38 3.33 -8.09 1.78
C LEU A 38 3.80 -6.71 2.21
N ILE A 39 4.55 -5.99 1.35
CA ILE A 39 5.03 -4.64 1.65
C ILE A 39 3.86 -3.66 1.69
N ASN A 40 2.93 -3.75 0.73
CA ASN A 40 1.78 -2.86 0.65
C ASN A 40 0.89 -3.02 1.89
N ALA A 41 0.59 -4.26 2.32
CA ALA A 41 -0.14 -4.53 3.55
C ALA A 41 0.65 -4.18 4.81
N GLY A 42 1.96 -4.47 4.84
CA GLY A 42 2.83 -4.20 5.98
C GLY A 42 3.03 -2.70 6.24
N VAL A 43 3.19 -1.90 5.19
CA VAL A 43 3.25 -0.44 5.33
C VAL A 43 1.92 0.10 5.84
N LEU A 44 0.80 -0.36 5.29
CA LEU A 44 -0.52 0.06 5.77
C LEU A 44 -0.69 -0.26 7.25
N TYR A 45 -0.30 -1.47 7.65
CA TYR A 45 -0.35 -1.93 9.03
C TYR A 45 0.56 -1.12 9.96
N LEU A 46 1.80 -0.83 9.53
CA LEU A 46 2.72 0.04 10.26
C LEU A 46 2.19 1.47 10.37
N TYR A 47 1.55 1.97 9.31
CA TYR A 47 0.96 3.31 9.32
C TYR A 47 -0.21 3.38 10.31
N PHE A 48 -1.11 2.39 10.30
CA PHE A 48 -2.14 2.28 11.34
C PHE A 48 -1.54 2.17 12.73
N SER A 49 -0.56 1.29 12.93
CA SER A 49 0.06 1.08 14.23
C SER A 49 0.85 2.30 14.73
N SER A 50 1.47 3.08 13.84
CA SER A 50 2.35 4.20 14.19
C SER A 50 1.62 5.55 14.27
N PHE A 51 0.60 5.78 13.45
CA PHE A 51 -0.17 7.04 13.44
C PHE A 51 -1.46 6.95 14.25
N GLN A 52 -2.08 5.78 14.36
CA GLN A 52 -3.36 5.59 15.05
C GLN A 52 -3.23 4.61 16.22
N HIS A 53 -2.91 5.13 17.40
CA HIS A 53 -3.58 4.66 18.63
C HIS A 53 -5.03 5.21 18.69
N VAL A 54 -5.75 5.20 17.56
CA VAL A 54 -7.00 5.96 17.35
C VAL A 54 -8.06 4.96 16.90
N ASP A 55 -9.16 4.93 17.64
CA ASP A 55 -10.33 4.07 17.47
C ASP A 55 -10.70 3.80 16.01
N GLU A 56 -10.80 2.51 15.68
CA GLU A 56 -11.13 2.00 14.34
C GLU A 56 -12.52 2.43 13.84
N GLU A 57 -13.37 2.97 14.73
CA GLU A 57 -14.76 3.36 14.46
C GLU A 57 -14.94 4.71 13.76
N GLU A 58 -13.98 5.64 13.83
CA GLU A 58 -14.19 7.02 13.35
C GLU A 58 -13.96 7.19 11.84
N TYR A 59 -13.31 6.22 11.19
CA TYR A 59 -12.91 6.30 9.77
C TYR A 59 -13.48 5.20 8.86
N GLY A 60 -14.63 4.59 9.23
CA GLY A 60 -15.31 3.60 8.38
C GLY A 60 -14.71 2.18 8.45
N GLY A 61 -13.81 1.95 9.41
CA GLY A 61 -13.15 0.67 9.64
C GLY A 61 -11.95 0.42 8.72
N THR A 62 -11.07 -0.49 9.15
CA THR A 62 -9.82 -0.89 8.45
C THR A 62 -10.04 -1.29 6.99
N TRP A 63 -11.27 -1.66 6.62
CA TRP A 63 -11.67 -2.16 5.31
C TRP A 63 -11.73 -1.10 4.20
N GLU A 64 -12.23 0.11 4.49
CA GLU A 64 -12.27 1.19 3.49
C GLU A 64 -10.85 1.65 3.15
N LEU A 65 -10.06 1.91 4.19
CA LEU A 65 -8.66 2.30 4.07
C LEU A 65 -7.78 1.23 3.41
N THR A 66 -8.10 -0.05 3.62
CA THR A 66 -7.35 -1.16 2.97
C THR A 66 -7.65 -1.24 1.48
N LYS A 67 -8.85 -0.87 1.04
CA LYS A 67 -9.22 -0.84 -0.39
C LYS A 67 -8.67 0.40 -1.10
N GLU A 68 -8.56 1.49 -0.39
CA GLU A 68 -8.17 2.77 -0.96
C GLU A 68 -6.74 2.72 -1.51
N GLY A 69 -6.61 3.02 -2.81
CA GLY A 69 -5.33 2.99 -3.50
C GLY A 69 -4.75 1.60 -3.79
N PHE A 70 -5.39 0.50 -3.39
CA PHE A 70 -4.85 -0.86 -3.63
C PHE A 70 -4.85 -1.23 -5.12
N MET A 71 -5.98 -1.07 -5.82
CA MET A 71 -6.05 -1.42 -7.25
C MET A 71 -5.17 -0.52 -8.12
N THR A 72 -5.08 0.77 -7.80
CA THR A 72 -4.24 1.72 -8.55
C THR A 72 -2.75 1.50 -8.28
N SER A 73 -2.36 1.23 -7.03
CA SER A 73 -0.96 0.88 -6.70
C SER A 73 -0.56 -0.48 -7.30
N PHE A 74 -1.48 -1.45 -7.35
CA PHE A 74 -1.23 -2.72 -8.03
C PHE A 74 -1.03 -2.55 -9.54
N ALA A 75 -1.85 -1.71 -10.20
CA ALA A 75 -1.68 -1.39 -11.60
C ALA A 75 -0.39 -0.61 -11.90
N LEU A 76 0.09 0.23 -10.97
CA LEU A 76 1.37 0.94 -11.08
C LEU A 76 2.59 0.03 -10.88
N PHE A 77 2.43 -1.07 -10.15
CA PHE A 77 3.49 -2.03 -9.89
C PHE A 77 3.71 -3.01 -11.06
N LEU A 78 2.62 -3.38 -11.77
CA LEU A 78 2.67 -4.22 -12.97
C LEU A 78 3.27 -3.48 -14.17
#